data_AF-A0A7X6HKT1-F1
#
_entry.id   AF-A0A7X6HKT1-F1
#
_cell.length_a   1.000
_cell.length_b   1.000
_cell.length_c   1.000
_cell.angle_alpha   90.00
_cell.angle_beta   90.00
_cell.angle_gamma   90.00
#
_symmetry.space_group_name_H-M   'P 1'
#
loop_
_entity.id
_entity.type
_entity.pdbx_description
1 polymer ?
#
loop_
_entity_poly.entity_id
_entity_poly.type
_entity_poly.pdbx_seq_one_letter_code
_entity_poly.pdbx_strand_id
1 'polypeptide(L)'
;MIPPITRIDLKYTQPNPAGIPTWYRPTISPEHGIYVVLLVSFLTGAAAAQHWTWATTLALICAFCGFQAEHPVVVQIRQRKSLKPRFLLWGGIYGGTASAIALYLYWRTGEPFSPLLWIYLGAIVTLIVDSISVLYREQKSIFNELITFAAVCLVAPFAYIVTTGHISGVAIGLWLMNTLFFSSSIFTVKLRKIKKDELLNASFQRLIIYHLFATGIVISLYNFGFVSLFTALTFGIVLGKVGCILWQREWYCTTKIQHVAMIETLSALLFCITAAISVLPVHL
;
A
#
# COMPACT_ATOMS: atom_id res chain seq x y z
N MET A 1 -41.45 -16.43 -7.01
CA MET A 1 -41.07 -15.31 -7.90
C MET A 1 -40.34 -14.27 -7.07
N ILE A 2 -39.05 -14.06 -7.32
CA ILE A 2 -38.23 -13.07 -6.62
C ILE A 2 -38.25 -11.79 -7.47
N PRO A 3 -38.59 -10.62 -6.91
CA PRO A 3 -38.61 -9.38 -7.68
C PRO A 3 -37.20 -8.98 -8.14
N PRO A 4 -37.06 -8.32 -9.31
CA PRO A 4 -35.77 -7.86 -9.81
C PRO A 4 -35.18 -6.81 -8.87
N ILE A 5 -33.91 -6.99 -8.51
CA ILE A 5 -33.12 -6.05 -7.71
C ILE A 5 -32.99 -4.75 -8.51
N THR A 6 -33.78 -3.75 -8.13
CA THR A 6 -33.63 -2.36 -8.59
C THR A 6 -32.25 -1.86 -8.19
N ARG A 7 -31.44 -1.49 -9.19
CA ARG A 7 -30.19 -0.74 -9.03
C ARG A 7 -30.46 0.48 -8.16
N ILE A 8 -29.89 0.52 -6.96
CA ILE A 8 -29.83 1.73 -6.16
C ILE A 8 -28.79 2.64 -6.84
N ASP A 9 -29.26 3.52 -7.72
CA ASP A 9 -28.47 4.64 -8.24
C ASP A 9 -28.22 5.62 -7.09
N LEU A 10 -27.13 5.43 -6.36
CA LEU A 10 -26.57 6.45 -5.48
C LEU A 10 -25.96 7.58 -6.33
N LYS A 11 -26.82 8.41 -6.93
CA LYS A 11 -26.44 9.74 -7.41
C LYS A 11 -26.91 10.79 -6.42
N TYR A 12 -26.16 10.93 -5.33
CA TYR A 12 -26.05 12.23 -4.66
C TYR A 12 -25.19 13.14 -5.53
N THR A 13 -25.72 13.61 -6.66
CA THR A 13 -25.18 14.78 -7.34
C THR A 13 -25.58 15.99 -6.52
N GLN A 14 -24.79 16.30 -5.49
CA GLN A 14 -24.80 17.60 -4.84
C GLN A 14 -24.67 18.66 -5.95
N PRO A 15 -25.64 19.59 -6.10
CA PRO A 15 -25.56 20.63 -7.12
C PRO A 15 -24.27 21.41 -6.94
N ASN A 16 -23.55 21.63 -8.04
CA ASN A 16 -22.26 22.32 -8.05
C ASN A 16 -22.48 23.79 -7.63
N PRO A 17 -22.07 24.22 -6.43
CA PRO A 17 -22.56 25.49 -5.88
C PRO A 17 -22.00 26.76 -6.56
N ALA A 18 -21.11 26.63 -7.54
CA ALA A 18 -20.28 27.75 -8.00
C ALA A 18 -20.02 27.81 -9.52
N GLY A 19 -20.70 27.03 -10.36
CA GLY A 19 -20.45 27.05 -11.81
C GLY A 19 -19.04 26.63 -12.24
N ILE A 20 -18.16 26.23 -11.30
CA ILE A 20 -16.79 25.80 -11.59
C ILE A 20 -16.85 24.58 -12.50
N PRO A 21 -16.18 24.60 -13.66
CA PRO A 21 -16.15 23.46 -14.55
C PRO A 21 -15.68 22.20 -13.81
N THR A 22 -16.42 21.09 -13.94
CA THR A 22 -16.21 19.86 -13.15
C THR A 22 -14.83 19.23 -13.34
N TRP A 23 -14.10 19.58 -14.40
CA TRP A 23 -12.75 19.12 -14.69
C TRP A 23 -11.67 19.78 -13.80
N TYR A 24 -11.97 20.93 -13.18
CA TYR A 24 -11.07 21.61 -12.25
C TYR A 24 -10.99 20.97 -10.86
N ARG A 25 -11.88 20.01 -10.55
CA ARG A 25 -11.88 19.33 -9.25
C ARG A 25 -10.85 18.19 -9.24
N PRO A 26 -9.84 18.22 -8.36
CA PRO A 26 -8.84 17.17 -8.28
C PRO A 26 -9.48 15.80 -8.05
N THR A 27 -8.85 14.77 -8.63
CA THR A 27 -9.34 13.38 -8.55
C THR A 27 -8.45 12.63 -7.59
N ILE A 28 -8.71 12.81 -6.29
CA ILE A 28 -7.93 12.21 -5.20
C ILE A 28 -8.48 10.82 -4.88
N SER A 29 -7.60 9.86 -4.59
CA SER A 29 -8.02 8.53 -4.14
C SER A 29 -8.77 8.63 -2.79
N PRO A 30 -9.96 8.02 -2.65
CA PRO A 30 -10.69 8.02 -1.39
C PRO A 30 -10.13 7.03 -0.36
N GLU A 31 -9.06 6.29 -0.69
CA GLU A 31 -8.57 5.14 0.09
C GLU A 31 -7.60 5.57 1.20
N HIS A 32 -8.17 6.07 2.30
CA HIS A 32 -7.42 6.62 3.43
C HIS A 32 -6.40 5.62 4.03
N GLY A 33 -6.74 4.32 4.03
CA GLY A 33 -5.87 3.28 4.57
C GLY A 33 -4.54 3.15 3.81
N ILE A 34 -4.53 3.36 2.49
CA ILE A 34 -3.30 3.23 1.70
C ILE A 34 -2.35 4.41 1.95
N TYR A 35 -2.85 5.59 2.34
CA TYR A 35 -1.97 6.67 2.78
C TYR A 35 -1.17 6.30 4.02
N VAL A 36 -1.76 5.55 4.94
CA VAL A 36 -1.05 5.03 6.12
C VAL A 36 0.03 4.03 5.68
N VAL A 37 -0.29 3.13 4.76
CA VAL A 37 0.66 2.15 4.19
C VAL A 37 1.86 2.89 3.56
N LEU A 38 1.57 3.81 2.65
CA LEU A 38 2.59 4.58 1.93
C LEU A 38 3.48 5.36 2.90
N LEU A 39 2.89 6.05 3.88
CA LEU A 39 3.65 6.85 4.84
C LEU A 39 4.50 5.97 5.75
N VAL A 40 3.96 4.90 6.31
CA VAL A 40 4.70 3.99 7.20
C VAL A 40 5.84 3.29 6.45
N SER A 41 5.57 2.79 5.24
CA SER A 41 6.62 2.18 4.42
C SER A 41 7.69 3.21 4.03
N PHE A 42 7.31 4.42 3.67
CA PHE A 42 8.28 5.47 3.36
C PHE A 42 9.15 5.81 4.58
N LEU A 43 8.53 6.03 5.74
CA LEU A 43 9.22 6.40 6.98
C LEU A 43 10.17 5.30 7.47
N THR A 44 9.79 4.03 7.36
CA THR A 44 10.69 2.92 7.72
C THR A 44 11.90 2.83 6.77
N GLY A 45 11.70 3.04 5.47
CA GLY A 45 12.80 3.14 4.50
C GLY A 45 13.72 4.34 4.73
N ALA A 46 13.13 5.52 4.98
CA ALA A 46 13.87 6.73 5.29
C ALA A 46 14.64 6.62 6.63
N ALA A 47 14.04 6.00 7.65
CA ALA A 47 14.71 5.71 8.91
C ALA A 47 15.94 4.82 8.69
N ALA A 48 15.82 3.77 7.88
CA ALA A 48 16.95 2.90 7.56
C ALA A 48 18.08 3.61 6.81
N ALA A 49 17.77 4.68 6.07
CA ALA A 49 18.76 5.48 5.36
C ALA A 49 19.57 6.42 6.28
N GLN A 50 19.14 6.61 7.53
CA GLN A 50 19.78 7.45 8.57
C GLN A 50 19.93 8.94 8.27
N HIS A 51 19.53 9.38 7.07
CA HIS A 51 19.61 10.76 6.65
C HIS A 51 18.31 11.19 6.01
N TRP A 52 17.94 12.45 6.24
CA TRP A 52 16.86 13.10 5.51
C TRP A 52 17.43 14.17 4.61
N THR A 53 17.38 13.95 3.31
CA THR A 53 17.86 14.90 2.30
C THR A 53 16.68 15.50 1.54
N TRP A 54 16.93 16.54 0.74
CA TRP A 54 15.92 17.04 -0.18
C TRP A 54 15.45 15.95 -1.16
N ALA A 55 16.35 15.01 -1.50
CA ALA A 55 16.06 13.86 -2.37
C ALA A 55 14.98 12.97 -1.76
N THR A 56 15.10 12.73 -0.46
CA THR A 56 14.14 11.98 0.35
C THR A 56 12.76 12.66 0.30
N THR A 57 12.69 13.99 0.47
CA THR A 57 11.43 14.74 0.31
C THR A 57 10.85 14.63 -1.10
N LEU A 58 11.67 14.75 -2.15
CA LEU A 58 11.20 14.55 -3.52
C LEU A 58 10.73 13.12 -3.78
N ALA A 59 11.38 12.11 -3.20
CA ALA A 59 10.93 10.73 -3.27
C ALA A 59 9.53 10.56 -2.65
N LEU A 60 9.26 11.21 -1.51
CA LEU A 60 7.92 11.18 -0.90
C LEU A 60 6.86 11.80 -1.83
N ILE A 61 7.16 12.96 -2.42
CA ILE A 61 6.27 13.63 -3.37
C ILE A 61 6.07 12.76 -4.62
N CYS A 62 7.14 12.17 -5.15
CA CYS A 62 7.10 11.25 -6.28
C CYS A 62 6.21 10.04 -6.01
N ALA A 63 6.40 9.36 -4.87
CA ALA A 63 5.60 8.21 -4.48
C ALA A 63 4.14 8.57 -4.27
N PHE A 64 3.86 9.70 -3.62
CA PHE A 64 2.50 10.19 -3.43
C PHE A 64 1.82 10.53 -4.77
N CYS A 65 2.48 11.28 -5.65
CA CYS A 65 1.95 11.58 -6.98
C CYS A 65 1.78 10.32 -7.83
N GLY A 66 2.71 9.38 -7.78
CA GLY A 66 2.61 8.09 -8.48
C GLY A 66 1.38 7.30 -8.03
N PHE A 67 1.15 7.23 -6.71
CA PHE A 67 -0.05 6.63 -6.15
C PHE A 67 -1.33 7.38 -6.56
N GLN A 68 -1.34 8.72 -6.50
CA GLN A 68 -2.51 9.50 -6.93
C GLN A 68 -2.82 9.36 -8.42
N ALA A 69 -1.83 9.06 -9.26
CA ALA A 69 -2.02 8.84 -10.70
C ALA A 69 -2.78 7.54 -10.99
N GLU A 70 -2.68 6.53 -10.12
CA GLU A 70 -3.37 5.24 -10.27
C GLU A 70 -4.88 5.42 -10.33
N HIS A 71 -5.46 6.14 -9.38
CA HIS A 71 -6.92 6.29 -9.26
C HIS A 71 -7.62 6.86 -10.52
N PRO A 72 -7.21 8.02 -11.11
CA PRO A 72 -7.82 8.51 -12.34
C PRO A 72 -7.61 7.54 -13.52
N VAL A 73 -6.45 6.86 -13.61
CA VAL A 73 -6.19 5.85 -14.64
C VAL A 73 -7.17 4.67 -14.50
N VAL A 74 -7.28 4.09 -13.31
CA VAL A 74 -8.21 2.99 -12.99
C VAL A 74 -9.66 3.39 -13.29
N VAL A 75 -10.09 4.58 -12.89
CA VAL A 75 -11.46 5.06 -13.15
C VAL A 75 -11.69 5.26 -14.65
N GLN A 76 -10.71 5.78 -15.39
CA GLN A 76 -10.79 5.94 -16.84
C GLN A 76 -10.87 4.58 -17.56
N ILE A 77 -10.07 3.59 -17.14
CA ILE A 77 -10.12 2.21 -17.65
C ILE A 77 -11.49 1.58 -17.40
N ARG A 78 -12.05 1.76 -16.19
CA ARG A 78 -13.39 1.28 -15.86
C ARG A 78 -14.47 1.94 -16.71
N GLN A 79 -14.27 3.19 -17.11
CA GLN A 79 -15.19 3.98 -17.94
C GLN A 79 -14.77 4.05 -19.41
N ARG A 80 -14.07 3.02 -19.92
CA ARG A 80 -13.48 2.95 -21.27
C ARG A 80 -14.38 3.27 -22.46
N LYS A 81 -15.71 3.26 -22.30
CA LYS A 81 -16.65 3.65 -23.35
C LYS A 81 -16.65 5.16 -23.66
N SER A 82 -16.14 5.99 -22.74
CA SER A 82 -16.05 7.44 -22.91
C SER A 82 -14.75 7.96 -22.31
N LEU A 83 -13.97 8.71 -23.07
CA LEU A 83 -12.83 9.45 -22.54
C LEU A 83 -13.33 10.66 -21.75
N LYS A 84 -12.99 10.73 -20.46
CA LYS A 84 -13.35 11.87 -19.63
C LYS A 84 -12.12 12.75 -19.44
N PRO A 85 -12.10 13.99 -19.99
CA PRO A 85 -10.93 14.87 -19.92
C PRO A 85 -10.41 15.09 -18.50
N ARG A 86 -11.30 15.09 -17.49
CA ARG A 86 -10.92 15.19 -16.08
C ARG A 86 -9.91 14.12 -15.65
N PHE A 87 -10.13 12.86 -16.01
CA PHE A 87 -9.24 11.78 -15.58
C PHE A 87 -7.92 11.79 -16.34
N LEU A 88 -7.95 12.16 -17.62
CA LEU A 88 -6.74 12.35 -18.41
C LEU A 88 -5.90 13.51 -17.86
N LEU A 89 -6.54 14.64 -17.53
CA LEU A 89 -5.84 15.82 -16.99
C LEU A 89 -5.19 15.50 -15.64
N TRP A 90 -5.96 15.00 -14.66
CA TRP A 90 -5.41 14.73 -13.33
C TRP A 90 -4.46 13.54 -13.30
N GLY A 91 -4.74 12.48 -14.08
CA GLY A 91 -3.80 11.38 -14.27
C GLY A 91 -2.50 11.85 -14.93
N GLY A 92 -2.59 12.76 -15.90
CA GLY A 92 -1.44 13.40 -16.54
C GLY A 92 -0.65 14.30 -15.60
N ILE A 93 -1.32 15.11 -14.76
CA ILE A 93 -0.64 15.98 -13.76
C ILE A 93 0.10 15.12 -12.74
N TYR A 94 -0.58 14.14 -12.12
CA TYR A 94 0.04 13.28 -11.11
C TYR A 94 1.13 12.38 -11.69
N GLY A 95 0.83 11.70 -12.80
CA GLY A 95 1.78 10.81 -13.47
C GLY A 95 2.96 11.55 -14.07
N GLY A 96 2.72 12.73 -14.67
CA GLY A 96 3.75 13.60 -15.22
C GLY A 96 4.66 14.18 -14.15
N THR A 97 4.10 14.62 -13.02
CA THR A 97 4.89 15.11 -11.86
C THR A 97 5.74 13.98 -11.29
N ALA A 98 5.16 12.80 -11.07
CA ALA A 98 5.90 11.63 -10.58
C ALA A 98 7.02 11.22 -11.56
N SER A 99 6.74 11.19 -12.87
CA SER A 99 7.72 10.84 -13.90
C SER A 99 8.85 11.87 -13.99
N ALA A 100 8.54 13.16 -13.91
CA ALA A 100 9.55 14.22 -13.93
C ALA A 100 10.48 14.13 -12.71
N ILE A 101 9.93 13.91 -11.51
CA ILE A 101 10.72 13.72 -10.30
C ILE A 101 11.54 12.43 -10.38
N ALA A 102 10.95 11.32 -10.85
CA ALA A 102 11.66 10.05 -11.01
C ALA A 102 12.85 10.16 -11.99
N LEU A 103 12.65 10.80 -13.15
CA LEU A 103 13.72 11.08 -14.11
C LEU A 103 14.81 11.97 -13.51
N TYR A 104 14.42 13.01 -12.77
CA TYR A 104 15.37 13.88 -12.09
C TYR A 104 16.20 13.13 -11.04
N LEU A 105 15.56 12.29 -10.22
CA LEU A 105 16.25 11.45 -9.23
C LEU A 105 17.19 10.44 -9.90
N TYR A 106 16.77 9.82 -11.00
CA TYR A 106 17.61 8.92 -11.79
C TYR A 106 18.84 9.63 -12.37
N TRP A 107 18.66 10.79 -13.01
CA TRP A 107 19.78 11.56 -13.54
C TRP A 107 20.75 12.02 -12.46
N ARG A 108 20.24 12.39 -11.28
CA ARG A 108 21.08 12.76 -10.15
C ARG A 108 21.97 11.60 -9.67
N THR A 109 21.47 10.36 -9.71
CA THR A 109 22.29 9.21 -9.32
C THR A 109 23.43 8.93 -10.30
N GLY A 110 23.36 9.39 -11.56
CA GLY A 110 24.46 9.34 -12.52
C GLY A 110 24.86 7.95 -13.04
N GLU A 111 24.39 6.88 -12.40
CA GLU A 111 24.77 5.50 -12.71
C GLU A 111 23.79 4.86 -13.72
N PRO A 112 24.28 4.30 -14.85
CA PRO A 112 23.42 3.68 -15.87
C PRO A 112 22.63 2.48 -15.34
N PHE A 113 23.17 1.76 -14.34
CA PHE A 113 22.53 0.62 -13.67
C PHE A 113 22.04 0.97 -12.27
N SER A 114 21.50 2.18 -12.08
CA SER A 114 20.94 2.60 -10.81
C SER A 114 19.85 1.63 -10.32
N PRO A 115 19.90 1.17 -9.05
CA PRO A 115 18.87 0.33 -8.46
C PRO A 115 17.45 0.93 -8.52
N LEU A 116 17.34 2.24 -8.73
CA LEU A 116 16.07 2.94 -8.95
C LEU A 116 15.30 2.40 -10.15
N LEU A 117 15.97 1.96 -11.21
CA LEU A 117 15.30 1.41 -12.39
C LEU A 117 14.48 0.16 -12.05
N TRP A 118 14.95 -0.67 -11.12
CA TRP A 118 14.20 -1.84 -10.65
C TRP A 118 12.95 -1.45 -9.88
N ILE A 119 13.02 -0.39 -9.06
CA ILE A 119 11.86 0.15 -8.34
C ILE A 119 10.84 0.71 -9.33
N TYR A 120 11.30 1.48 -10.33
CA TYR A 120 10.42 2.06 -11.35
C TYR A 120 9.79 0.98 -12.23
N LEU A 121 10.57 -0.03 -12.63
CA LEU A 121 10.07 -1.17 -13.36
C LEU A 121 9.01 -1.93 -12.54
N GLY A 122 9.27 -2.17 -11.26
CA GLY A 122 8.30 -2.79 -10.34
C GLY A 122 6.99 -2.00 -10.27
N ALA A 123 7.07 -0.68 -10.09
CA ALA A 123 5.90 0.19 -10.05
C ALA A 123 5.10 0.17 -11.37
N ILE A 124 5.78 0.21 -12.52
CA ILE A 124 5.14 0.14 -13.85
C ILE A 124 4.48 -1.23 -14.06
N VAL A 125 5.18 -2.32 -13.74
CA VAL A 125 4.64 -3.69 -13.85
C VAL A 125 3.39 -3.83 -12.98
N THR A 126 3.42 -3.36 -11.74
CA THR A 126 2.23 -3.41 -10.88
C THR A 126 1.09 -2.55 -11.41
N LEU A 127 1.35 -1.34 -11.93
CA LEU A 127 0.32 -0.51 -12.54
C LEU A 127 -0.33 -1.21 -13.74
N ILE A 128 0.45 -1.92 -14.55
CA ILE A 128 -0.06 -2.73 -15.67
C ILE A 128 -0.93 -3.88 -15.15
N VAL A 129 -0.45 -4.63 -14.14
CA VAL A 129 -1.19 -5.74 -13.54
C VAL A 129 -2.51 -5.25 -12.94
N ASP A 130 -2.50 -4.17 -12.17
CA ASP A 130 -3.74 -3.61 -11.61
C ASP A 130 -4.68 -3.12 -12.72
N SER A 131 -4.15 -2.42 -13.73
CA SER A 131 -4.91 -1.99 -14.91
C SER A 131 -5.61 -3.16 -15.61
N ILE A 132 -4.91 -4.30 -15.77
CA ILE A 132 -5.46 -5.54 -16.32
C ILE A 132 -6.52 -6.13 -15.38
N SER A 133 -6.27 -6.18 -14.08
CA SER A 133 -7.24 -6.62 -13.07
C SER A 133 -8.51 -5.77 -13.06
N VAL A 134 -8.42 -4.47 -13.36
CA VAL A 134 -9.58 -3.58 -13.56
C VAL A 134 -10.40 -4.01 -14.76
N LEU A 135 -9.73 -4.35 -15.88
CA LEU A 135 -10.39 -4.77 -17.11
C LEU A 135 -11.17 -6.08 -16.93
N TYR A 136 -10.59 -7.04 -16.20
CA TYR A 136 -11.21 -8.33 -15.88
C TYR A 136 -12.12 -8.30 -14.64
N ARG A 137 -12.21 -7.17 -13.92
CA ARG A 137 -13.01 -6.98 -12.70
C ARG A 137 -12.54 -7.84 -11.51
N GLU A 138 -11.26 -8.17 -11.48
CA GLU A 138 -10.61 -9.00 -10.45
C GLU A 138 -9.87 -8.20 -9.37
N GLN A 139 -10.05 -6.88 -9.34
CA GLN A 139 -9.34 -5.99 -8.39
C GLN A 139 -9.50 -6.38 -6.91
N LYS A 140 -10.58 -7.08 -6.54
CA LYS A 140 -10.86 -7.54 -5.16
C LYS A 140 -10.36 -8.96 -4.87
N SER A 141 -9.55 -9.53 -5.76
CA SER A 141 -8.89 -10.81 -5.52
C SER A 141 -7.81 -10.63 -4.45
N ILE A 142 -7.59 -11.65 -3.62
CA ILE A 142 -6.53 -11.62 -2.59
C ILE A 142 -5.17 -11.40 -3.27
N PHE A 143 -4.93 -12.04 -4.41
CA PHE A 143 -3.68 -11.94 -5.14
C PHE A 143 -3.42 -10.51 -5.66
N ASN A 144 -4.41 -9.86 -6.28
CA ASN A 144 -4.25 -8.47 -6.73
C ASN A 144 -4.01 -7.53 -5.56
N GLU A 145 -4.78 -7.69 -4.47
CA GLU A 145 -4.59 -6.89 -3.25
C GLU A 145 -3.17 -7.07 -2.68
N LEU A 146 -2.64 -8.30 -2.61
CA LEU A 146 -1.25 -8.57 -2.19
C LEU A 146 -0.22 -7.86 -3.06
N ILE A 147 -0.39 -7.90 -4.39
CA ILE A 147 0.49 -7.21 -5.35
C ILE A 147 0.43 -5.70 -5.14
N THR A 148 -0.76 -5.13 -4.95
CA THR A 148 -0.93 -3.70 -4.68
C THR A 148 -0.22 -3.28 -3.39
N PHE A 149 -0.36 -4.04 -2.29
CA PHE A 149 0.37 -3.75 -1.06
C PHE A 149 1.89 -3.87 -1.25
N ALA A 150 2.35 -4.91 -1.93
CA ALA A 150 3.78 -5.08 -2.23
C ALA A 150 4.34 -3.89 -3.02
N ALA A 151 3.59 -3.38 -3.99
CA ALA A 151 3.99 -2.24 -4.80
C ALA A 151 3.96 -0.92 -4.04
N VAL A 152 2.93 -0.66 -3.23
CA VAL A 152 2.93 0.52 -2.35
C VAL A 152 4.12 0.47 -1.39
N CYS A 153 4.44 -0.71 -0.85
CA CYS A 153 5.56 -0.90 0.05
C CYS A 153 6.93 -0.75 -0.63
N LEU A 154 7.05 -0.77 -1.97
CA LEU A 154 8.30 -0.45 -2.69
C LEU A 154 8.80 0.97 -2.38
N VAL A 155 7.94 1.82 -1.81
CA VAL A 155 8.34 3.13 -1.33
C VAL A 155 9.41 3.07 -0.23
N ALA A 156 9.49 1.97 0.55
CA ALA A 156 10.54 1.79 1.56
C ALA A 156 11.95 1.70 0.92
N PRO A 157 12.22 0.75 0.00
CA PRO A 157 13.51 0.70 -0.68
C PRO A 157 13.71 1.92 -1.60
N PHE A 158 12.65 2.53 -2.13
CA PHE A 158 12.77 3.78 -2.88
C PHE A 158 13.35 4.91 -2.02
N ALA A 159 12.79 5.15 -0.83
CA ALA A 159 13.29 6.16 0.10
C ALA A 159 14.75 5.90 0.50
N TYR A 160 15.09 4.62 0.73
CA TYR A 160 16.46 4.22 1.05
C TYR A 160 17.42 4.52 -0.11
N ILE A 161 17.15 3.97 -1.30
CA ILE A 161 18.05 4.08 -2.48
C ILE A 161 18.24 5.54 -2.89
N VAL A 162 17.18 6.36 -2.90
CA VAL A 162 17.30 7.79 -3.25
C VAL A 162 18.19 8.56 -2.27
N THR A 163 18.24 8.11 -1.02
CA THR A 163 19.01 8.77 0.03
C THR A 163 20.47 8.28 0.08
N THR A 164 20.69 6.98 -0.08
CA THR A 164 22.00 6.34 0.11
C THR A 164 22.74 6.06 -1.21
N GLY A 165 22.05 6.10 -2.35
CA GLY A 165 22.58 5.78 -3.67
C GLY A 165 22.77 4.29 -3.96
N HIS A 166 22.48 3.39 -3.01
CA HIS A 166 22.67 1.95 -3.17
C HIS A 166 21.51 1.14 -2.58
N ILE A 167 21.40 -0.12 -2.99
CA ILE A 167 20.45 -1.07 -2.39
C ILE A 167 21.16 -1.87 -1.29
N SER A 168 20.46 -2.11 -0.19
CA SER A 168 20.95 -2.95 0.90
C SER A 168 19.97 -4.08 1.21
N GLY A 169 20.48 -5.15 1.84
CA GLY A 169 19.65 -6.23 2.37
C GLY A 169 18.59 -5.72 3.36
N VAL A 170 18.92 -4.69 4.14
CA VAL A 170 17.99 -4.03 5.07
C VAL A 170 16.82 -3.37 4.36
N ALA A 171 17.06 -2.67 3.26
CA ALA A 171 16.00 -2.05 2.46
C ALA A 171 15.03 -3.10 1.88
N ILE A 172 15.56 -4.23 1.41
CA ILE A 172 14.77 -5.36 0.92
C ILE A 172 14.00 -6.03 2.06
N GLY A 173 14.65 -6.23 3.21
CA GLY A 173 14.04 -6.76 4.42
C GLY A 173 12.86 -5.91 4.87
N LEU A 174 13.02 -4.59 4.93
CA LEU A 174 11.95 -3.66 5.29
C LEU A 174 10.82 -3.62 4.26
N TRP A 175 11.12 -3.72 2.96
CA TRP A 175 10.09 -3.86 1.93
C TRP A 175 9.19 -5.07 2.18
N LEU A 176 9.80 -6.24 2.42
CA LEU A 176 9.07 -7.47 2.67
C LEU A 176 8.32 -7.42 4.01
N MET A 177 8.94 -6.89 5.06
CA MET A 177 8.29 -6.71 6.37
C MET A 177 7.05 -5.82 6.28
N ASN A 178 7.14 -4.66 5.61
CA ASN A 178 6.00 -3.78 5.36
C ASN A 178 4.92 -4.49 4.55
N THR A 179 5.31 -5.18 3.47
CA THR A 179 4.39 -5.93 2.61
C THR A 179 3.62 -6.97 3.41
N LEU A 180 4.29 -7.79 4.22
CA LEU A 180 3.69 -8.83 5.05
C LEU A 180 2.81 -8.25 6.15
N PHE A 181 3.25 -7.17 6.79
CA PHE A 181 2.50 -6.48 7.84
C PHE A 181 1.17 -5.95 7.29
N PHE A 182 1.21 -5.18 6.20
CA PHE A 182 0.00 -4.56 5.65
C PHE A 182 -0.90 -5.54 4.93
N SER A 183 -0.34 -6.55 4.27
CA SER A 183 -1.11 -7.63 3.65
C SER A 183 -1.91 -8.47 4.65
N SER A 184 -1.52 -8.49 5.94
CA SER A 184 -2.34 -9.10 7.01
C SER A 184 -3.74 -8.47 7.08
N SER A 185 -3.86 -7.17 6.82
CA SER A 185 -5.15 -6.45 6.85
C SER A 185 -6.15 -6.98 5.81
N ILE A 186 -5.68 -7.53 4.69
CA ILE A 186 -6.53 -8.19 3.69
C ILE A 186 -7.31 -9.33 4.35
N PHE A 187 -6.60 -10.19 5.09
CA PHE A 187 -7.18 -11.39 5.69
C PHE A 187 -8.05 -11.05 6.89
N THR A 188 -7.68 -10.06 7.71
CA THR A 188 -8.52 -9.60 8.84
C THR A 188 -9.81 -8.93 8.33
N VAL A 189 -9.73 -8.09 7.31
CA VAL A 189 -10.94 -7.45 6.72
C VAL A 189 -11.83 -8.46 6.00
N LYS A 190 -11.25 -9.44 5.28
CA LYS A 190 -12.04 -10.52 4.64
C LYS A 190 -12.68 -11.45 5.66
N LEU A 191 -12.06 -11.66 6.84
CA LEU A 191 -12.69 -12.39 7.95
C LEU A 191 -14.01 -11.76 8.41
N ARG A 192 -14.13 -10.42 8.34
CA ARG A 192 -15.36 -9.70 8.70
C ARG A 192 -16.46 -9.78 7.63
N LYS A 193 -16.09 -9.90 6.35
CA LYS A 193 -17.02 -9.90 5.22
C LYS A 193 -17.25 -11.32 4.69
N ILE A 194 -17.63 -12.25 5.57
CA ILE A 194 -17.94 -13.63 5.19
C ILE A 194 -19.12 -13.61 4.21
N LYS A 195 -18.92 -14.11 3.00
CA LYS A 195 -20.00 -14.26 2.01
C LYS A 195 -20.96 -15.35 2.50
N LYS A 196 -22.25 -15.24 2.14
CA LYS A 196 -23.29 -16.23 2.52
C LYS A 196 -22.92 -17.68 2.20
N ASP A 197 -22.13 -17.90 1.15
CA ASP A 197 -21.75 -19.23 0.66
C ASP A 197 -20.33 -19.65 1.10
N GLU A 198 -19.59 -18.76 1.75
CA GLU A 198 -18.21 -19.02 2.15
C GLU A 198 -18.17 -19.57 3.57
N LEU A 199 -17.69 -20.81 3.70
CA LEU A 199 -17.62 -21.45 5.00
C LEU A 199 -16.66 -20.67 5.89
N LEU A 200 -17.15 -20.30 7.06
CA LEU A 200 -16.44 -19.51 8.06
C LEU A 200 -15.06 -20.10 8.42
N ASN A 201 -14.90 -21.43 8.37
CA ASN A 201 -13.62 -22.10 8.61
C ASN A 201 -12.61 -21.87 7.48
N ALA A 202 -13.05 -21.66 6.23
CA ALA A 202 -12.15 -21.43 5.10
C ALA A 202 -11.50 -20.04 5.15
N SER A 203 -12.22 -19.01 5.60
CA SER A 203 -11.64 -17.68 5.84
C SER A 203 -10.65 -17.69 6.99
N PHE A 204 -10.96 -18.42 8.06
CA PHE A 204 -10.05 -18.63 9.17
C PHE A 204 -8.78 -19.38 8.75
N GLN A 205 -8.92 -20.48 8.01
CA GLN A 205 -7.79 -21.27 7.52
C GLN A 205 -6.84 -20.43 6.67
N ARG A 206 -7.37 -19.59 5.76
CA ARG A 206 -6.54 -18.67 4.96
C ARG A 206 -5.77 -17.67 5.81
N LEU A 207 -6.42 -17.11 6.84
CA LEU A 207 -5.76 -16.20 7.79
C LEU A 207 -4.59 -16.90 8.50
N ILE A 208 -4.78 -18.13 8.99
CA ILE A 208 -3.73 -18.89 9.67
C ILE A 208 -2.60 -19.27 8.72
N ILE A 209 -2.91 -19.81 7.54
CA ILE A 209 -1.91 -20.19 6.53
C ILE A 209 -1.05 -18.98 6.14
N TYR A 210 -1.68 -17.83 5.91
CA TYR A 210 -0.95 -16.61 5.58
C TYR A 210 0.03 -16.22 6.69
N HIS A 211 -0.41 -16.21 7.96
CA HIS A 211 0.46 -15.79 9.07
C HIS A 211 1.57 -16.81 9.38
N LEU A 212 1.33 -18.11 9.18
CA LEU A 212 2.39 -19.12 9.26
C LEU A 212 3.45 -18.88 8.20
N PHE A 213 3.04 -18.67 6.94
CA PHE A 213 3.96 -18.40 5.84
C PHE A 213 4.72 -17.08 6.04
N ALA A 214 4.02 -16.01 6.42
CA ALA A 214 4.62 -14.73 6.71
C ALA A 214 5.64 -14.82 7.85
N THR A 215 5.33 -15.54 8.93
CA THR A 215 6.27 -15.78 10.04
C THR A 215 7.51 -16.54 9.55
N GLY A 216 7.33 -17.57 8.71
CA GLY A 216 8.44 -18.30 8.08
C GLY A 216 9.35 -17.42 7.22
N ILE A 217 8.76 -16.49 6.45
CA ILE A 217 9.53 -15.49 5.70
C ILE A 217 10.30 -14.58 6.65
N VAL A 218 9.68 -14.04 7.71
CA VAL A 218 10.37 -13.16 8.68
C VAL A 218 11.55 -13.86 9.37
N ILE A 219 11.38 -15.12 9.78
CA ILE A 219 12.47 -15.94 10.32
C ILE A 219 13.60 -16.10 9.29
N SER A 220 13.25 -16.32 8.03
CA SER A 220 14.22 -16.44 6.94
C SER A 220 14.98 -15.12 6.73
N LEU A 221 14.29 -13.98 6.69
CA LEU A 221 14.92 -12.65 6.55
C LEU A 221 15.91 -12.37 7.67
N TYR A 222 15.59 -12.77 8.91
CA TYR A 222 16.49 -12.67 10.05
C TYR A 222 17.72 -13.57 9.86
N ASN A 223 17.54 -14.83 9.51
CA ASN A 223 18.64 -15.78 9.32
C ASN A 223 19.59 -15.38 8.18
N PHE A 224 19.08 -14.73 7.13
CA PHE A 224 19.90 -14.18 6.03
C PHE A 224 20.50 -12.80 6.32
N GLY A 225 20.26 -12.22 7.51
CA GLY A 225 20.79 -10.92 7.90
C GLY A 225 20.17 -9.73 7.17
N PHE A 226 19.00 -9.91 6.53
CA PHE A 226 18.25 -8.81 5.91
C PHE A 226 17.52 -7.95 6.94
N VAL A 227 17.25 -8.46 8.14
CA VAL A 227 16.65 -7.70 9.24
C VAL A 227 17.34 -8.04 10.55
N SER A 228 17.43 -7.06 11.47
CA SER A 228 17.91 -7.33 12.82
C SER A 228 16.87 -8.12 13.62
N LEU A 229 17.29 -8.72 14.75
CA LEU A 229 16.35 -9.38 15.66
C LEU A 229 15.24 -8.43 16.12
N PHE A 230 15.59 -7.19 16.47
CA PHE A 230 14.61 -6.19 16.90
C PHE A 230 13.63 -5.85 15.78
N THR A 231 14.10 -5.70 14.55
CA THR A 231 13.24 -5.47 13.38
C THR A 231 12.31 -6.66 13.16
N ALA A 232 12.81 -7.89 13.24
CA ALA A 232 11.98 -9.10 13.10
C ALA A 232 10.90 -9.19 14.20
N LEU A 233 11.24 -8.86 15.45
CA LEU A 233 10.30 -8.86 16.57
C LEU A 233 9.15 -7.84 16.41
N THR A 234 9.31 -6.79 15.58
CA THR A 234 8.20 -5.88 15.27
C THR A 234 7.03 -6.58 14.56
N PHE A 235 7.29 -7.70 13.87
CA PHE A 235 6.24 -8.55 13.30
C PHE A 235 5.34 -9.17 14.40
N GLY A 236 5.82 -9.24 15.64
CA GLY A 236 5.01 -9.61 16.80
C GLY A 236 3.79 -8.72 16.99
N ILE A 237 3.81 -7.46 16.53
CA ILE A 237 2.66 -6.54 16.58
C ILE A 237 1.50 -7.08 15.73
N VAL A 238 1.78 -7.59 14.53
CA VAL A 238 0.72 -8.15 13.67
C VAL A 238 0.21 -9.49 14.21
N LEU A 239 1.09 -10.32 14.79
CA LEU A 239 0.68 -11.56 15.45
C LEU A 239 -0.19 -11.29 16.68
N GLY A 240 0.18 -10.32 17.51
CA GLY A 240 -0.61 -9.87 18.65
C GLY A 240 -1.97 -9.29 18.22
N LYS A 241 -1.99 -8.47 17.17
CA LYS A 241 -3.25 -7.96 16.55
C LYS A 241 -4.15 -9.11 16.13
N VAL A 242 -3.61 -10.08 15.40
CA VAL A 242 -4.37 -11.25 14.91
C VAL A 242 -4.84 -12.12 16.08
N GLY A 243 -4.00 -12.38 17.07
CA GLY A 243 -4.39 -13.10 18.29
C GLY A 243 -5.55 -12.42 19.02
N CYS A 244 -5.52 -11.09 19.16
CA CYS A 244 -6.61 -10.31 19.74
C CYS A 244 -7.90 -10.40 18.91
N ILE A 245 -7.81 -10.30 17.58
CA ILE A 245 -8.95 -10.46 16.67
C ILE A 245 -9.55 -11.87 16.77
N LEU A 246 -8.72 -12.90 16.88
CA LEU A 246 -9.17 -14.29 17.00
C LEU A 246 -9.82 -14.55 18.35
N TRP A 247 -9.31 -13.96 19.42
CA TRP A 247 -9.94 -13.99 20.74
C TRP A 247 -11.30 -13.28 20.70
N GLN A 248 -11.34 -12.02 20.28
CA GLN A 248 -12.56 -11.19 20.30
C GLN A 248 -13.28 -11.19 18.95
N ARG A 249 -13.42 -12.38 18.36
CA ARG A 249 -13.89 -12.53 16.99
C ARG A 249 -15.29 -11.99 16.74
N GLU A 250 -16.25 -12.35 17.58
CA GLU A 250 -17.65 -11.93 17.42
C GLU A 250 -17.78 -10.40 17.47
N TRP A 251 -17.06 -9.78 18.40
CA TRP A 251 -16.95 -8.33 18.50
C TRP A 251 -16.33 -7.73 17.24
N TYR A 252 -15.22 -8.28 16.76
CA TYR A 252 -14.55 -7.76 15.56
C TYR A 252 -15.43 -7.82 14.30
N CYS A 253 -16.22 -8.89 14.14
CA CYS A 253 -17.14 -9.02 13.01
C CYS A 253 -18.31 -8.02 13.06
N THR A 254 -18.81 -7.71 14.25
CA THR A 254 -20.03 -6.92 14.46
C THR A 254 -19.79 -5.43 14.76
N THR A 255 -18.59 -5.07 15.22
CA THR A 255 -18.25 -3.69 15.60
C THR A 255 -18.31 -2.71 14.43
N LYS A 256 -18.43 -1.41 14.73
CA LYS A 256 -18.41 -0.33 13.73
C LYS A 256 -17.06 -0.29 13.00
N ILE A 257 -17.08 0.05 11.71
CA ILE A 257 -15.86 0.13 10.87
C ILE A 257 -14.80 1.08 11.43
N GLN A 258 -15.20 2.11 12.16
CA GLN A 258 -14.30 3.07 12.80
C GLN A 258 -13.35 2.41 13.81
N HIS A 259 -13.84 1.46 14.63
CA HIS A 259 -13.00 0.74 15.59
C HIS A 259 -11.98 -0.16 14.89
N VAL A 260 -12.40 -0.82 13.80
CA VAL A 260 -11.48 -1.63 12.98
C VAL A 260 -10.38 -0.73 12.37
N ALA A 261 -10.77 0.40 11.78
CA ALA A 261 -9.82 1.36 11.23
C ALA A 261 -8.85 1.90 12.29
N MET A 262 -9.33 2.12 13.52
CA MET A 262 -8.49 2.54 14.65
C MET A 262 -7.46 1.46 15.02
N ILE A 263 -7.86 0.19 15.12
CA ILE A 263 -6.95 -0.93 15.40
C ILE A 263 -5.88 -1.05 14.32
N GLU A 264 -6.28 -1.00 13.04
CA GLU A 264 -5.33 -1.07 11.92
C GLU A 264 -4.37 0.12 11.91
N THR A 265 -4.85 1.34 12.19
CA THR A 265 -4.01 2.54 12.24
C THR A 265 -3.05 2.50 13.43
N LEU A 266 -3.52 2.15 14.63
CA LEU A 266 -2.69 2.06 15.83
C LEU A 266 -1.61 0.99 15.68
N SER A 267 -1.96 -0.19 15.16
CA SER A 267 -0.97 -1.25 14.91
C SER A 267 0.05 -0.83 13.84
N ALA A 268 -0.36 -0.13 12.78
CA ALA A 268 0.56 0.41 11.77
C ALA A 268 1.51 1.46 12.34
N LEU A 269 1.03 2.34 13.22
CA LEU A 269 1.86 3.33 13.92
C LEU A 269 2.88 2.66 14.86
N LEU A 270 2.43 1.68 15.66
CA LEU A 270 3.32 0.91 16.53
C LEU A 270 4.38 0.17 15.72
N PHE A 271 4.00 -0.45 14.60
CA PHE A 271 4.94 -1.09 13.68
C PHE A 271 5.94 -0.07 13.11
N CYS A 272 5.47 1.08 12.63
CA CYS A 272 6.33 2.13 12.10
C CYS A 272 7.38 2.59 13.13
N ILE A 273 6.94 2.89 14.36
CA ILE A 273 7.83 3.40 15.42
C ILE A 273 8.87 2.35 15.79
N THR A 274 8.43 1.12 16.07
CA THR A 274 9.34 0.05 16.48
C THR A 274 10.30 -0.36 15.36
N ALA A 275 9.83 -0.43 14.12
CA ALA A 275 10.67 -0.75 12.96
C ALA A 275 11.68 0.37 12.69
N ALA A 276 11.25 1.64 12.71
CA ALA A 276 12.13 2.79 12.54
C ALA A 276 13.20 2.86 13.63
N ILE A 277 12.84 2.69 14.91
CA ILE A 277 13.80 2.66 16.03
C ILE A 277 14.78 1.49 15.86
N SER A 278 14.31 0.32 15.43
CA SER A 278 15.15 -0.88 15.30
C SER A 278 16.25 -0.78 14.26
N VAL A 279 16.17 0.18 13.35
CA VAL A 279 17.16 0.39 12.29
C VAL A 279 18.09 1.58 12.55
N LEU A 280 17.82 2.41 13.58
CA LEU A 280 18.70 3.51 13.99
C LEU A 280 20.04 2.99 14.56
N PRO A 281 21.15 3.74 14.39
CA PRO A 281 22.44 3.39 14.97
C PRO A 281 22.35 3.37 16.49
N VAL A 282 23.12 2.48 17.10
CA VAL A 282 23.20 2.32 18.57
C VAL A 282 23.87 3.53 19.24
N HIS A 283 24.60 4.35 18.46
CA HIS A 283 25.32 5.53 18.94
C HIS A 283 24.99 6.72 18.04
N LEU A 284 24.55 7.83 18.65
CA LEU A 284 24.38 9.15 18.05
C LEU A 284 25.59 10.02 18.35
#